data_AF-A0A357K793-F1
#
_entry.id   AF-A0A357K793-F1
#
_cell.length_a   1.000
_cell.length_b   1.000
_cell.length_c   1.000
_cell.angle_alpha   90.00
_cell.angle_beta   90.00
_cell.angle_gamma   90.00
#
_symmetry.space_group_name_H-M   'P 1'
#
loop_
_entity.id
_entity.type
_entity.pdbx_description
1 polymer ?
#
loop_
_entity_poly.entity_id
_entity_poly.type
_entity_poly.pdbx_seq_one_letter_code
_entity_poly.pdbx_strand_id
1 'polypeptide(L)'
;SSVVHEKAEEIGLDHCLITMEGAGHVPHIDVFNPDYYDLTISALAGKLGEWACEDYVPVCGGYDYTAETSVEDFRKEVAPLVFPNPASSMGRVFATFKQSTDWKLVNAMGQTLDQGRALAGTRVVWQSLSPGMYVVQTNSGATPLVVAH
;
A
#
# COMPACT_ATOMS: atom_id res chain seq x y z
N SER A 1 -6.72 -29.43 16.75
CA SER A 1 -7.28 -30.47 17.64
C SER A 1 -8.42 -29.86 18.43
N SER A 2 -9.67 -30.29 18.19
CA SER A 2 -10.86 -29.75 18.87
C SER A 2 -10.85 -29.98 20.38
N VAL A 3 -10.29 -31.09 20.86
CA VAL A 3 -10.21 -31.43 22.29
C VAL A 3 -9.36 -30.43 23.08
N VAL A 4 -8.25 -29.96 22.52
CA VAL A 4 -7.39 -28.98 23.18
C VAL A 4 -8.08 -27.62 23.24
N HIS A 5 -8.78 -27.25 22.17
CA HIS A 5 -9.54 -26.01 22.11
C HIS A 5 -10.68 -26.00 23.14
N GLU A 6 -11.50 -27.05 23.17
CA GLU A 6 -12.60 -27.18 24.15
C GLU A 6 -12.10 -27.15 25.60
N LYS A 7 -10.99 -27.84 25.90
CA LYS A 7 -10.44 -27.81 27.25
C LYS A 7 -9.88 -26.44 27.64
N ALA A 8 -9.30 -25.73 26.68
CA ALA A 8 -8.73 -24.41 26.90
C ALA A 8 -9.85 -23.36 27.16
N GLU A 9 -10.96 -23.44 26.42
CA GLU A 9 -12.18 -22.67 26.69
C GLU A 9 -12.77 -22.99 28.07
N GLU A 10 -12.86 -24.28 28.45
CA GLU A 10 -13.41 -24.72 29.74
C GLU A 10 -12.66 -24.11 30.95
N ILE A 11 -11.34 -23.96 30.83
CA ILE A 11 -10.51 -23.39 31.91
C ILE A 11 -10.35 -21.87 31.80
N GLY A 12 -10.97 -21.23 30.80
CA GLY A 12 -10.85 -19.79 30.55
C GLY A 12 -9.43 -19.38 30.13
N LEU A 13 -8.70 -20.26 29.43
CA LEU A 13 -7.39 -19.94 28.90
C LEU A 13 -7.55 -18.99 27.73
N ASP A 14 -6.92 -17.83 27.81
CA ASP A 14 -6.81 -16.92 26.69
C ASP A 14 -5.90 -17.50 25.59
N HIS A 15 -6.48 -17.77 24.41
CA HIS A 15 -5.78 -18.40 23.29
C HIS A 15 -6.31 -17.96 21.92
N CYS A 16 -5.47 -18.07 20.90
CA CYS A 16 -5.88 -18.01 19.49
C CYS A 16 -5.88 -19.39 18.82
N LEU A 17 -6.32 -20.45 19.52
CA LEU A 17 -6.44 -21.78 18.91
C LEU A 17 -7.55 -21.77 17.86
N ILE A 18 -7.20 -22.07 16.60
CA ILE A 18 -8.15 -22.14 15.48
C ILE A 18 -8.29 -23.60 15.04
N THR A 19 -9.53 -24.05 14.89
CA THR A 19 -9.83 -25.38 14.36
C THR A 19 -9.96 -25.32 12.83
N MET A 20 -9.21 -26.17 12.12
CA MET A 20 -9.31 -26.35 10.67
C MET A 20 -9.93 -27.72 10.39
N GLU A 21 -11.18 -27.74 9.92
CA GLU A 21 -11.89 -28.99 9.63
C GLU A 21 -11.26 -29.71 8.44
N GLY A 22 -11.07 -31.03 8.55
CA GLY A 22 -10.47 -31.85 7.48
C GLY A 22 -8.95 -31.71 7.30
N ALA A 23 -8.29 -30.78 7.98
CA ALA A 23 -6.86 -30.46 7.78
C ALA A 23 -5.87 -31.35 8.57
N GLY A 24 -6.37 -32.33 9.33
CA GLY A 24 -5.56 -33.27 10.09
C GLY A 24 -4.75 -32.63 11.24
N HIS A 25 -3.56 -33.18 11.52
CA HIS A 25 -2.73 -32.80 12.68
C HIS A 25 -1.79 -31.62 12.43
N VAL A 26 -1.30 -31.45 11.20
CA VAL A 26 -0.27 -30.46 10.84
C VAL A 26 -0.74 -29.70 9.59
N PRO A 27 -1.75 -28.82 9.74
CA PRO A 27 -2.41 -28.21 8.59
C PRO A 27 -1.51 -27.26 7.80
N HIS A 28 -0.51 -26.65 8.44
CA HIS A 28 0.43 -25.72 7.80
C HIS A 28 1.42 -26.36 6.81
N ILE A 29 1.50 -27.70 6.73
CA ILE A 29 2.32 -28.38 5.70
C ILE A 29 1.47 -28.92 4.56
N ASP A 30 0.15 -28.65 4.55
CA ASP A 30 -0.73 -29.12 3.50
C ASP A 30 -0.45 -28.37 2.18
N VAL A 31 0.15 -29.07 1.23
CA VAL A 31 0.50 -28.53 -0.09
C VAL A 31 -0.75 -28.26 -0.94
N PHE A 32 -1.89 -28.91 -0.62
CA PHE A 32 -3.14 -28.75 -1.37
C PHE A 32 -3.96 -27.56 -0.91
N ASN A 33 -3.66 -26.99 0.27
CA ASN A 33 -4.37 -25.84 0.80
C ASN A 33 -3.41 -24.81 1.44
N PRO A 34 -2.89 -23.85 0.66
CA PRO A 34 -1.97 -22.83 1.17
C PRO A 34 -2.60 -21.93 2.25
N ASP A 35 -3.93 -21.80 2.27
CA ASP A 35 -4.63 -20.95 3.25
C ASP A 35 -4.42 -21.45 4.69
N TYR A 36 -4.16 -22.75 4.88
CA TYR A 36 -3.84 -23.32 6.19
C TYR A 36 -2.48 -22.86 6.72
N TYR A 37 -1.50 -22.68 5.83
CA TYR A 37 -0.20 -22.14 6.19
C TYR A 37 -0.36 -20.68 6.64
N ASP A 38 -1.02 -19.86 5.83
CA ASP A 38 -1.20 -18.44 6.11
C ASP A 38 -2.00 -18.21 7.40
N LEU A 39 -3.07 -18.96 7.61
CA LEU A 39 -3.86 -18.91 8.84
C LEU A 39 -3.04 -19.33 10.07
N THR A 40 -2.20 -20.36 9.95
CA THR A 40 -1.34 -20.81 11.06
C THR A 40 -0.32 -19.74 11.44
N ILE A 41 0.38 -19.17 10.46
CA ILE A 41 1.40 -18.14 10.71
C ILE A 41 0.76 -16.86 11.24
N SER A 42 -0.37 -16.45 10.68
CA SER A 42 -1.10 -15.24 11.10
C SER A 42 -1.55 -15.31 12.56
N ALA A 43 -2.17 -16.43 12.96
CA ALA A 43 -2.65 -16.62 14.33
C ALA A 43 -1.50 -16.69 15.35
N LEU A 44 -0.38 -17.33 14.99
CA LEU A 44 0.82 -17.38 15.84
C LEU A 44 1.46 -16.01 15.99
N ALA A 45 1.64 -15.28 14.89
CA ALA A 45 2.20 -13.93 14.91
C ALA A 45 1.31 -12.96 15.71
N GLY A 46 -0.01 -13.07 15.54
CA GLY A 46 -0.98 -12.26 16.27
C GLY A 46 -0.91 -12.48 17.78
N LYS A 47 -0.90 -13.73 18.25
CA LYS A 47 -0.80 -14.01 19.70
C LYS A 47 0.56 -13.66 20.27
N LEU A 48 1.64 -13.89 19.53
CA LEU A 48 2.99 -13.51 19.97
C LEU A 48 3.14 -11.98 20.05
N GLY A 49 2.53 -11.24 19.13
CA GLY A 49 2.53 -9.78 19.13
C GLY A 49 1.91 -9.21 20.41
N GLU A 50 0.78 -9.77 20.85
CA GLU A 50 0.13 -9.41 22.12
C GLU A 50 1.06 -9.60 23.33
N TRP A 51 1.84 -10.68 23.36
CA TRP A 51 2.79 -10.91 24.45
C TRP A 51 4.04 -10.02 24.39
N ALA A 52 4.44 -9.63 23.18
CA ALA A 52 5.66 -8.86 22.96
C ALA A 52 5.46 -7.34 23.13
N CYS A 53 4.24 -6.83 22.91
CA CYS A 53 3.97 -5.41 22.77
C CYS A 53 2.68 -5.02 23.52
N GLU A 54 2.76 -4.04 24.41
CA GLU A 54 1.64 -3.61 25.28
C GLU A 54 0.41 -3.08 24.49
N ASP A 55 0.62 -2.49 23.31
CA ASP A 55 -0.45 -1.89 22.49
C ASP A 55 -0.81 -2.75 21.24
N TYR A 56 -0.35 -4.00 21.18
CA TYR A 56 -0.63 -4.84 20.02
C TYR A 56 -2.07 -5.37 20.07
N VAL A 57 -2.83 -5.12 19.00
CA VAL A 57 -4.18 -5.67 18.83
C VAL A 57 -4.04 -7.14 18.40
N PRO A 58 -4.43 -8.13 19.22
CA PRO A 58 -4.27 -9.53 18.89
C PRO A 58 -5.11 -9.91 17.66
N VAL A 59 -4.47 -10.65 16.75
CA VAL A 59 -5.12 -11.21 15.55
C VAL A 59 -5.29 -12.71 15.75
N CYS A 60 -6.50 -13.14 16.15
CA CYS A 60 -6.86 -14.55 16.22
C CYS A 60 -7.58 -14.99 14.94
N GLY A 61 -6.86 -15.01 13.81
CA GLY A 61 -7.45 -15.32 12.50
C GLY A 61 -6.45 -15.21 11.35
N GLY A 62 -6.96 -15.35 10.14
CA GLY A 62 -6.17 -15.10 8.93
C GLY A 62 -5.83 -13.61 8.82
N TYR A 63 -4.65 -13.31 8.27
CA TYR A 63 -4.28 -11.93 7.95
C TYR A 63 -5.16 -11.39 6.83
N ASP A 64 -5.90 -10.31 7.11
CA ASP A 64 -6.67 -9.61 6.09
C ASP A 64 -5.75 -8.74 5.23
N TYR A 65 -5.21 -9.33 4.16
CA TYR A 65 -4.43 -8.62 3.16
C TYR A 65 -5.29 -7.73 2.25
N THR A 66 -6.62 -7.82 2.35
CA THR A 66 -7.56 -6.98 1.61
C THR A 66 -7.99 -5.75 2.40
N ALA A 67 -7.65 -5.69 3.70
CA ALA A 67 -7.87 -4.52 4.52
C ALA A 67 -7.30 -3.29 3.82
N GLU A 68 -8.07 -2.21 3.82
CA GLU A 68 -7.65 -0.94 3.24
C GLU A 68 -6.39 -0.45 3.96
N THR A 69 -5.23 -0.74 3.38
CA THR A 69 -4.00 -0.05 3.77
C THR A 69 -4.19 1.40 3.34
N SER A 70 -3.85 2.38 4.18
CA SER A 70 -3.95 3.82 3.81
C SER A 70 -3.07 4.22 2.60
N VAL A 71 -2.42 3.25 1.97
CA VAL A 71 -1.81 3.37 0.65
C VAL A 71 -2.94 3.40 -0.38
N GLU A 72 -3.53 4.58 -0.58
CA GLU A 72 -4.44 4.85 -1.67
C GLU A 72 -3.72 4.61 -3.00
N ASP A 73 -4.06 3.52 -3.68
CA ASP A 73 -3.58 3.22 -5.00
C ASP A 73 -4.25 4.20 -5.97
N PHE A 74 -3.66 5.38 -6.14
CA PHE A 74 -4.23 6.44 -6.99
C PHE A 74 -4.54 5.85 -8.37
N ARG A 75 -5.84 5.85 -8.74
CA ARG A 75 -6.28 5.34 -10.05
C ARG A 75 -5.47 6.02 -11.16
N LYS A 76 -4.57 5.25 -11.80
CA LYS A 76 -3.68 5.71 -12.88
C LYS A 76 -4.43 6.37 -14.04
N GLU A 77 -5.71 6.08 -14.20
CA GLU A 77 -6.56 6.60 -15.29
C GLU A 77 -6.74 8.13 -15.27
N VAL A 78 -6.61 8.77 -14.09
CA VAL A 78 -6.83 10.22 -13.92
C VAL A 78 -5.54 10.99 -13.64
N ALA A 79 -4.41 10.30 -13.50
CA ALA A 79 -3.12 10.94 -13.26
C ALA A 79 -2.60 11.66 -14.54
N PRO A 80 -1.90 12.80 -14.40
CA PRO A 80 -1.35 13.51 -15.55
C PRO A 80 -0.24 12.69 -16.23
N LEU A 81 -0.20 12.71 -17.55
CA LEU A 81 0.88 12.07 -18.31
C LEU A 81 2.11 12.98 -18.31
N VAL A 82 3.19 12.55 -17.66
CA VAL A 82 4.43 13.31 -17.58
C VAL A 82 5.50 12.69 -18.49
N PHE A 83 6.06 13.49 -19.39
CA PHE A 83 7.08 13.04 -20.34
C PHE A 83 8.12 14.15 -20.61
N PRO A 84 9.40 13.82 -20.82
CA PRO A 84 10.01 12.50 -20.59
C PRO A 84 10.09 12.20 -19.09
N ASN A 85 10.15 10.92 -18.75
CA ASN A 85 10.36 10.46 -17.38
C ASN A 85 11.13 9.13 -17.40
N PRO A 86 12.43 9.10 -17.01
CA PRO A 86 13.21 10.23 -16.50
C PRO A 86 13.43 11.35 -17.53
N ALA A 87 13.57 12.58 -17.06
CA ALA A 87 13.93 13.75 -17.86
C ALA A 87 15.37 14.17 -17.63
N SER A 88 15.96 14.89 -18.59
CA SER A 88 17.24 15.58 -18.39
C SER A 88 17.02 16.95 -17.75
N SER A 89 17.94 17.37 -16.89
CA SER A 89 17.96 18.68 -16.23
C SER A 89 18.05 19.86 -17.20
N MET A 90 18.62 19.64 -18.38
CA MET A 90 18.67 20.64 -19.46
C MET A 90 17.45 20.57 -20.39
N GLY A 91 16.56 19.60 -20.19
CA GLY A 91 15.42 19.31 -21.04
C GLY A 91 14.15 20.07 -20.66
N ARG A 92 13.09 19.78 -21.43
CA ARG A 92 11.73 20.20 -21.11
C ARG A 92 10.95 19.00 -20.60
N VAL A 93 10.28 19.18 -19.48
CA VAL A 93 9.30 18.24 -18.95
C VAL A 93 7.94 18.76 -19.29
N PHE A 94 7.06 17.85 -19.67
CA PHE A 94 5.70 18.21 -20.00
C PHE A 94 4.71 17.34 -19.26
N ALA A 95 3.69 17.96 -18.68
CA ALA A 95 2.53 17.28 -18.10
C ALA A 95 1.29 17.53 -18.95
N THR A 96 0.65 16.46 -19.41
CA THR A 96 -0.61 16.50 -20.16
C THR A 96 -1.75 16.03 -19.28
N PHE A 97 -2.82 16.82 -19.21
CA PHE A 97 -3.97 16.55 -18.36
C PHE A 97 -5.16 16.13 -19.21
N LYS A 98 -5.69 14.90 -18.99
CA LYS A 98 -6.85 14.40 -19.73
C LYS A 98 -8.16 15.11 -19.35
N GLN A 99 -8.23 15.65 -18.13
CA GLN A 99 -9.40 16.34 -17.59
C GLN A 99 -8.97 17.67 -16.97
N SER A 100 -9.92 18.60 -16.84
CA SER A 100 -9.66 19.87 -16.17
C SER A 100 -9.46 19.64 -14.68
N THR A 101 -8.32 20.06 -14.14
CA THR A 101 -7.97 19.81 -12.72
C THR A 101 -7.01 20.85 -12.20
N ASP A 102 -7.03 21.06 -10.89
CA ASP A 102 -5.99 21.81 -10.19
C ASP A 102 -4.77 20.90 -10.01
N TRP A 103 -3.58 21.47 -10.13
CA TRP A 103 -2.33 20.72 -10.04
C TRP A 103 -1.26 21.46 -9.25
N LYS A 104 -0.35 20.69 -8.68
CA LYS A 104 0.86 21.16 -7.98
C LYS A 104 2.06 20.33 -8.41
N LEU A 105 3.18 20.99 -8.67
CA LEU A 105 4.48 20.35 -8.79
C LEU A 105 5.19 20.45 -7.45
N VAL A 106 5.46 19.31 -6.81
CA VAL A 106 6.17 19.24 -5.53
C VAL A 106 7.49 18.50 -5.69
N ASN A 107 8.51 18.89 -4.93
CA ASN A 107 9.76 18.14 -4.84
C ASN A 107 9.72 17.06 -3.74
N ALA A 108 10.79 16.28 -3.61
CA ALA A 108 10.92 15.23 -2.59
C ALA A 108 10.76 15.71 -1.14
N MET A 109 10.97 17.01 -0.87
CA MET A 109 10.78 17.61 0.45
C MET A 109 9.34 18.10 0.69
N GLY A 110 8.44 17.88 -0.25
CA GLY A 110 7.06 18.36 -0.20
C GLY A 110 6.91 19.87 -0.50
N GLN A 111 7.97 20.55 -0.93
CA GLN A 111 7.90 21.96 -1.29
C GLN A 111 7.17 22.12 -2.63
N THR A 112 6.18 22.99 -2.67
CA THR A 112 5.47 23.35 -3.92
C THR A 112 6.34 24.32 -4.72
N LEU A 113 6.73 23.90 -5.92
CA LEU A 113 7.54 24.68 -6.85
C LEU A 113 6.70 25.45 -7.86
N ASP A 114 5.56 24.87 -8.23
CA ASP A 114 4.63 25.45 -9.18
C ASP A 114 3.22 24.89 -8.96
N GLN A 115 2.19 25.64 -9.32
CA GLN A 115 0.81 25.20 -9.21
C GLN A 115 -0.12 25.99 -10.14
N GLY A 116 -1.25 25.40 -10.48
CA GLY A 116 -2.26 26.08 -11.27
C GLY A 116 -3.44 25.21 -11.58
N ARG A 117 -4.22 25.63 -12.58
CA ARG A 117 -5.36 24.88 -13.11
C ARG A 117 -5.12 24.54 -14.57
N ALA A 118 -5.18 23.27 -14.91
CA ALA A 118 -5.12 22.79 -16.28
C ALA A 118 -6.54 22.59 -16.82
N LEU A 119 -6.75 22.93 -18.09
CA LEU A 119 -7.97 22.52 -18.81
C LEU A 119 -7.74 21.17 -19.47
N ALA A 120 -8.81 20.41 -19.71
CA ALA A 120 -8.73 19.13 -20.40
C ALA A 120 -8.00 19.24 -21.75
N GLY A 121 -7.02 18.36 -21.99
CA GLY A 121 -6.20 18.32 -23.21
C GLY A 121 -5.05 19.33 -23.24
N THR A 122 -4.91 20.18 -22.22
CA THR A 122 -3.79 21.14 -22.15
C THR A 122 -2.51 20.52 -21.62
N ARG A 123 -1.40 21.21 -21.92
CA ARG A 123 -0.04 20.80 -21.53
C ARG A 123 0.62 21.90 -20.70
N VAL A 124 1.14 21.53 -19.55
CA VAL A 124 2.04 22.37 -18.75
C VAL A 124 3.47 21.98 -19.08
N VAL A 125 4.37 22.97 -19.14
CA VAL A 125 5.77 22.76 -19.53
C VAL A 125 6.69 23.36 -18.49
N TRP A 126 7.58 22.54 -17.94
CA TRP A 126 8.66 22.98 -17.09
C TRP A 126 9.99 22.85 -17.82
N GLN A 127 10.89 23.80 -17.61
CA GLN A 127 12.22 23.83 -18.20
C GLN A 127 13.25 23.95 -17.09
N SER A 128 14.41 23.35 -17.29
CA SER A 128 15.55 23.51 -16.38
C SER A 128 15.24 23.15 -14.92
N LEU A 129 14.40 22.13 -14.71
CA LEU A 129 14.21 21.56 -13.38
C LEU A 129 15.55 21.02 -12.90
N SER A 130 15.89 21.29 -11.65
CA SER A 130 17.10 20.75 -11.05
C SER A 130 17.04 19.21 -11.01
N PRO A 131 18.18 18.51 -11.04
CA PRO A 131 18.20 17.08 -10.80
C PRO A 131 17.53 16.72 -9.48
N GLY A 132 16.62 15.75 -9.49
CA GLY A 132 15.85 15.36 -8.31
C GLY A 132 14.56 14.60 -8.62
N MET A 133 13.87 14.25 -7.54
CA MET A 133 12.55 13.61 -7.58
C MET A 133 11.46 14.66 -7.41
N TYR A 134 10.42 14.55 -8.23
CA TYR A 134 9.27 15.42 -8.26
C TYR A 134 7.99 14.61 -8.33
N VAL A 135 6.88 15.21 -7.91
CA VAL A 135 5.54 14.65 -8.08
C VAL A 135 4.63 15.74 -8.63
N VAL A 136 3.93 15.44 -9.71
CA VAL A 136 2.81 16.27 -10.18
C VAL A 136 1.55 15.73 -9.51
N GLN A 137 1.03 16.48 -8.55
CA GLN A 137 -0.18 16.15 -7.80
C GLN A 137 -1.38 16.84 -8.43
N THR A 138 -2.53 16.16 -8.41
CA THR A 138 -3.84 16.68 -8.79
C THR A 138 -4.88 16.21 -7.76
N ASN A 139 -6.08 16.78 -7.78
CA ASN A 139 -7.16 16.34 -6.88
C ASN A 139 -7.57 14.86 -7.06
N SER A 140 -7.19 14.24 -8.18
CA SER A 140 -7.64 12.91 -8.60
C SER A 140 -6.50 11.91 -8.79
N GLY A 141 -5.25 12.28 -8.49
CA GLY A 141 -4.09 11.41 -8.68
C GLY A 141 -2.77 12.16 -8.72
N ALA A 142 -1.68 11.40 -8.72
CA ALA A 142 -0.33 11.93 -8.75
C ALA A 142 0.56 11.15 -9.72
N THR A 143 1.50 11.85 -10.37
CA THR A 143 2.50 11.22 -11.25
C THR A 143 3.90 11.59 -10.78
N PRO A 144 4.73 10.62 -10.36
CA PRO A 144 6.12 10.87 -10.03
C PRO A 144 6.94 11.14 -11.28
N LEU A 145 7.95 11.97 -11.15
CA LEU A 145 8.90 12.36 -12.19
C LEU A 145 10.32 12.35 -11.61
N VAL A 146 11.26 11.81 -12.37
CA VAL A 146 12.69 11.89 -12.06
C VAL A 146 13.36 12.83 -13.06
N VAL A 147 14.15 13.78 -12.57
CA VAL A 147 15.05 14.61 -13.39
C VAL A 147 16.48 14.19 -13.09
N ALA A 148 17.16 13.66 -14.09
CA ALA A 148 18.58 13.31 -14.07
C ALA A 148 19.44 14.47 -14.60
N HIS A 149 20.75 14.43 -14.33
CA HIS A 149 21.71 15.39 -14.89
C HIS A 149 21.66 15.43 -16.42
#